data_AF-A0A379VX68-F1
#
_entry.id   AF-A0A379VX68-F1
#
_cell.length_a   1.000
_cell.length_b   1.000
_cell.length_c   1.000
_cell.angle_alpha   90.00
_cell.angle_beta   90.00
_cell.angle_gamma   90.00
#
_symmetry.space_group_name_H-M   'P 1'
#
loop_
_entity.id
_entity.type
_entity.pdbx_description
1 polymer ?
#
loop_
_entity_poly.entity_id
_entity_poly.type
_entity_poly.pdbx_seq_one_letter_code
_entity_poly.pdbx_strand_id
1 'polypeptide(L)' 'MALQQFDFSFQPGIDRKVVRELAGLAFVERCENVILLGPPGVEKTHLAVAPGVKAADVGHRGVVHAAGQASRR' A
#
# COMPACT_ATOMS: atom_id res chain seq x y z
N MET A 1 12.78 -0.09 0.90
CA MET A 1 11.32 0.01 0.71
C MET A 1 10.61 -0.55 1.93
N ALA A 2 10.61 0.20 3.04
CA ALA A 2 9.95 -0.21 4.27
C ALA A 2 8.79 0.75 4.53
N LEU A 3 7.62 0.23 4.91
CA LEU A 3 6.47 1.09 5.20
C LEU A 3 6.60 1.84 6.53
N GLN A 4 7.51 1.38 7.41
CA GLN A 4 7.84 2.03 8.68
C GLN A 4 8.48 3.43 8.49
N GLN A 5 9.03 3.72 7.31
CA GLN A 5 9.66 5.00 6.98
C GLN A 5 8.74 5.91 6.14
N PHE A 6 7.44 5.62 6.07
CA PHE A 6 6.49 6.41 5.31
C PHE A 6 6.44 7.86 5.83
N ASP A 7 6.64 8.83 4.94
CA ASP A 7 6.61 10.25 5.26
C ASP A 7 5.19 10.80 5.19
N PHE A 8 4.55 10.91 6.36
CA PHE A 8 3.19 11.47 6.47
C PHE A 8 3.12 12.97 6.14
N SER A 9 4.25 13.69 6.06
CA SER A 9 4.24 15.08 5.61
C SER A 9 4.02 15.20 4.10
N PHE A 10 4.46 14.19 3.34
CA PHE A 10 4.24 14.11 1.90
C PHE A 10 2.78 13.82 1.53
N GLN A 11 2.08 13.04 2.37
CA GLN A 11 0.66 12.76 2.17
C GLN A 11 -0.15 12.90 3.48
N PRO A 12 -0.50 14.13 3.89
CA PRO A 12 -1.14 14.39 5.19
C PRO A 12 -2.58 13.86 5.28
N GLY A 13 -3.23 13.58 4.15
CA GLY A 13 -4.60 13.04 4.11
C GLY A 13 -4.70 11.54 4.40
N ILE A 14 -3.58 10.82 4.51
CA ILE A 14 -3.61 9.39 4.79
C ILE A 14 -3.71 9.12 6.29
N ASP A 15 -4.62 8.22 6.67
CA ASP A 15 -4.72 7.79 8.05
C ASP A 15 -3.49 6.94 8.44
N ARG A 16 -2.76 7.40 9.46
CA ARG A 16 -1.62 6.68 10.04
C ARG A 16 -1.99 5.28 10.49
N LYS A 17 -3.22 5.05 10.95
CA LYS A 17 -3.72 3.74 11.35
C LYS A 17 -3.73 2.77 10.16
N VAL A 18 -4.22 3.21 9.00
CA VAL A 18 -4.24 2.40 7.77
C VAL A 18 -2.83 2.00 7.37
N VAL A 19 -1.88 2.95 7.37
CA VAL A 19 -0.47 2.66 7.04
C VAL A 19 0.13 1.64 8.01
N ARG A 20 -0.19 1.72 9.31
CA ARG A 20 0.26 0.72 10.30
C ARG A 20 -0.37 -0.64 10.08
N GLU A 21 -1.66 -0.72 9.74
CA GLU A 21 -2.33 -1.99 9.45
C GLU A 21 -1.73 -2.67 8.21
N LEU A 22 -1.43 -1.90 7.15
CA LEU A 22 -0.71 -2.38 5.97
C LEU A 22 0.70 -2.86 6.34
N ALA A 23 1.41 -2.10 7.18
CA ALA A 23 2.74 -2.49 7.64
C ALA A 23 2.68 -3.77 8.50
N GLY A 24 1.59 -3.98 9.23
CA GLY A 24 1.34 -5.17 10.05
C GLY A 24 0.92 -6.42 9.27
N LEU A 25 0.61 -6.30 7.97
CA LEU A 25 0.05 -7.39 7.15
C LEU A 25 -1.31 -7.91 7.63
N ALA A 26 -2.04 -7.14 8.43
CA ALA A 26 -3.29 -7.61 9.03
C ALA A 26 -4.37 -7.94 7.96
N PHE A 27 -4.30 -7.31 6.78
CA PHE A 27 -5.17 -7.64 5.64
C PHE A 27 -4.87 -9.01 5.04
N VAL A 28 -3.62 -9.50 5.14
CA VAL A 28 -3.21 -10.83 4.64
C VAL A 28 -3.84 -11.92 5.51
N GLU A 29 -3.78 -11.77 6.84
CA GLU A 29 -4.38 -12.71 7.79
C GLU A 29 -5.91 -12.79 7.62
N ARG A 30 -6.54 -11.68 7.23
CA ARG A 30 -7.98 -11.59 6.98
C ARG A 30 -8.39 -11.97 5.55
N CYS A 31 -7.44 -12.32 4.68
CA CYS A 31 -7.70 -12.57 3.25
C CYS A 31 -8.42 -11.42 2.55
N GLU A 32 -8.08 -10.18 2.89
CA GLU A 32 -8.68 -8.96 2.33
C GLU A 32 -7.86 -8.39 1.17
N ASN A 33 -8.57 -7.83 0.19
CA ASN A 33 -7.94 -7.07 -0.89
C ASN A 33 -7.75 -5.61 -0.47
N VAL A 34 -6.57 -5.06 -0.77
CA VAL A 34 -6.27 -3.64 -0.56
C VAL A 34 -6.34 -2.90 -1.90
N ILE A 35 -7.18 -1.87 -1.96
CA ILE A 35 -7.30 -1.00 -3.15
C ILE A 35 -6.83 0.40 -2.76
N LEU A 36 -5.83 0.91 -3.48
CA LEU A 36 -5.27 2.25 -3.25
C LEU A 36 -5.77 3.21 -4.34
N LEU A 37 -6.51 4.23 -3.92
CA LEU A 37 -7.10 5.24 -4.81
C LEU A 37 -6.48 6.61 -4.54
N GLY A 38 -6.23 7.37 -5.60
CA GLY A 38 -5.75 8.74 -5.50
C GLY A 38 -5.05 9.22 -6.78
N PRO A 39 -4.82 10.53 -6.92
CA PRO A 39 -4.16 11.12 -8.09
C PRO A 39 -2.74 10.57 -8.30
N PRO A 40 -2.16 10.63 -9.51
CA PRO A 40 -0.77 10.22 -9.75
C PRO A 40 0.19 10.98 -8.82
N GLY A 41 1.27 10.31 -8.39
CA GLY A 41 2.29 10.92 -7.52
C GLY A 41 2.06 10.81 -6.01
N VAL A 42 0.95 10.25 -5.52
CA VAL A 42 0.66 10.13 -4.07
C VAL A 42 1.17 8.84 -3.41
N GLU A 43 2.33 8.33 -3.82
CA GLU A 43 2.99 7.14 -3.22
C GLU A 43 2.21 5.82 -3.17
N LYS A 44 1.11 5.69 -3.91
CA LYS A 44 0.32 4.43 -3.98
C LYS A 44 1.18 3.21 -4.30
N THR A 45 2.17 3.34 -5.18
CA THR A 45 3.08 2.24 -5.52
C THR A 45 3.91 1.81 -4.32
N HIS A 46 4.42 2.74 -3.51
CA HIS A 46 5.15 2.42 -2.29
C HIS A 46 4.23 1.73 -1.27
N LEU A 47 3.02 2.26 -1.09
CA LEU A 47 1.99 1.70 -0.21
C LEU A 47 1.52 0.29 -0.62
N ALA A 48 1.61 -0.06 -1.92
CA ALA A 48 1.31 -1.41 -2.40
C ALA A 48 2.51 -2.36 -2.31
N VAL A 49 3.69 -1.90 -2.71
CA VAL A 49 4.89 -2.75 -2.84
C VAL A 49 5.52 -3.05 -1.50
N ALA A 50 5.64 -2.07 -0.59
CA ALA A 50 6.32 -2.28 0.69
C ALA A 50 5.66 -3.37 1.57
N PRO A 51 4.32 -3.42 1.72
CA PRO A 51 3.64 -4.55 2.36
C PRO A 51 3.83 -5.87 1.59
N GLY A 52 3.81 -5.84 0.26
CA GLY A 52 4.01 -7.04 -0.57
C GLY A 52 5.38 -7.68 -0.38
N VAL A 53 6.44 -6.86 -0.31
CA VAL A 53 7.80 -7.32 0.01
C VAL A 53 7.83 -7.95 1.40
N LYS A 54 7.28 -7.25 2.41
CA LYS A 54 7.22 -7.79 3.77
C LYS A 54 6.43 -9.10 3.85
N ALA A 55 5.33 -9.21 3.10
CA ALA A 55 4.52 -10.43 3.04
C ALA A 55 5.30 -11.60 2.43
N ALA A 56 6.07 -11.35 1.37
CA ALA A 56 6.93 -12.36 0.76
C ALA A 56 8.03 -12.83 1.74
N ASP A 57 8.63 -11.90 2.51
CA ASP A 57 9.66 -12.24 3.51
C ASP A 57 9.15 -13.19 4.60
N VAL A 58 7.87 -13.12 4.96
CA VAL A 58 7.23 -14.01 5.94
C VAL A 58 6.52 -15.22 5.31
N GLY A 59 6.72 -15.45 4.00
CA GLY A 59 6.24 -16.65 3.29
C GLY A 59 4.84 -16.55 2.69
N HIS A 60 4.22 -15.37 2.65
CA HIS A 60 2.95 -15.17 1.96
C HIS A 60 3.14 -14.93 0.47
N ARG A 61 2.20 -15.45 -0.34
CA ARG A 61 2.14 -15.18 -1.78
C ARG A 61 0.95 -14.28 -2.09
N GLY A 62 1.17 -13.32 -2.98
CA GLY A 62 0.16 -12.38 -3.45
C GLY A 62 0.61 -11.71 -4.73
N VAL A 63 -0.28 -10.93 -5.35
CA VAL A 63 0.00 -10.21 -6.59
C VAL A 63 -0.33 -8.74 -6.39
N VAL A 64 0.54 -7.85 -6.88
CA VAL A 64 0.28 -6.42 -6.95
C VAL A 64 -0.08 -6.07 -8.38
N HIS A 65 -1.25 -5.48 -8.58
CA HIS A 65 -1.70 -5.00 -9.88
C HIS A 65 -1.73 -3.47 -9.89
N ALA A 66 -1.09 -2.87 -10.89
CA ALA A 66 -1.20 -1.44 -11.18
C ALA A 66 -2.28 -1.26 -12.25
N ALA A 67 -3.39 -0.61 -11.89
CA ALA A 67 -4.38 -0.14 -12.85
C ALA A 67 -4.15 1.36 -13.10
N GLY A 68 -3.96 1.74 -14.37
CA GLY A 68 -3.86 3.14 -14.75
C GLY A 68 -5.19 3.86 -14.57
N GLN A 69 -5.17 5.10 -14.09
CA GLN A 69 -6.36 5.94 -14.11
C GLN A 69 -6.55 6.50 -15.53
N ALA A 70 -7.65 6.14 -16.17
CA ALA A 70 -8.02 6.74 -17.45
C ALA A 70 -8.38 8.22 -17.22
N SER A 71 -7.53 9.13 -17.68
CA SER A 71 -7.86 10.56 -17.74
C SER A 71 -8.91 10.74 -18.84
N ARG A 72 -10.16 11.05 -18.46
CA ARG A 72 -11.14 11.57 -19.40
C ARG A 72 -10.69 12.98 -19.78
N ARG A 73 -10.26 13.15 -21.04
CA ARG A 73 -10.19 14.47 -21.67
C ARG A 73 -11.58 14.97 -22.00
#